data_AF-A0A355ENT1-F1
#
_entry.id   AF-A0A355ENT1-F1
#
_cell.length_a   1.000
_cell.length_b   1.000
_cell.length_c   1.000
_cell.angle_alpha   90.00
_cell.angle_beta   90.00
_cell.angle_gamma   90.00
#
_symmetry.space_group_name_H-M   'P 1'
#
loop_
_entity.id
_entity.type
_entity.pdbx_description
1 polymer ?
#
loop_
_entity_poly.entity_id
_entity_poly.type
_entity_poly.pdbx_seq_one_letter_code
_entity_poly.pdbx_strand_id
1 'polypeptide(L)'
;MRGSDIDLVVVVDDDLPESCIRGLDELIYRKKYRMLIDPAVNEEIDYKIKRVALIREQASFDDFKRMVAIKILGEGLLLYGSESLYGTVRAILEERDLSGKLDDLESLARSFRDRAEELIMNDSVDREKIKKMHLFYSTEEYEEFE
;
A
#
# COMPACT_ATOMS: atom_id res chain seq x y z
N MET A 1 3.08 -19.89 -8.98
CA MET A 1 2.30 -19.66 -7.75
C MET A 1 0.97 -19.04 -8.19
N ARG A 2 -0.17 -19.61 -7.77
CA ARG A 2 -1.52 -19.07 -8.06
C ARG A 2 -2.20 -18.63 -6.75
N GLY A 3 -1.42 -18.15 -5.80
CA GLY A 3 -1.97 -17.64 -4.56
C GLY A 3 -2.38 -16.20 -4.72
N SER A 4 -3.47 -15.78 -4.06
CA SER A 4 -3.82 -14.37 -3.95
C SER A 4 -3.19 -13.84 -2.68
N ASP A 5 -2.52 -12.69 -2.80
CA ASP A 5 -2.01 -11.95 -1.65
C ASP A 5 -3.14 -11.04 -1.12
N ILE A 6 -3.37 -11.07 0.20
CA ILE A 6 -4.37 -10.26 0.88
C ILE A 6 -3.66 -9.33 1.86
N ASP A 7 -3.72 -8.02 1.59
CA ASP A 7 -3.25 -6.99 2.51
C ASP A 7 -4.35 -6.56 3.49
N LEU A 8 -4.12 -6.77 4.78
CA LEU A 8 -5.02 -6.38 5.86
C LEU A 8 -4.44 -5.23 6.69
N VAL A 9 -5.10 -4.08 6.68
CA VAL A 9 -4.79 -2.99 7.61
C VAL A 9 -5.82 -2.98 8.73
N VAL A 10 -5.35 -3.18 9.95
CA VAL A 10 -6.18 -3.08 11.16
C VAL A 10 -5.96 -1.73 11.80
N VAL A 11 -7.03 -0.95 11.92
CA VAL A 11 -6.97 0.37 12.55
C VAL A 11 -7.51 0.27 13.95
N VAL A 12 -6.75 0.78 14.91
CA VAL A 12 -7.12 0.83 16.33
C VAL A 12 -7.13 2.28 16.82
N ASP A 13 -7.95 2.52 17.83
CA ASP A 13 -8.01 3.81 18.49
C ASP A 13 -6.66 4.15 19.19
N ASP A 14 -6.40 5.45 19.33
CA ASP A 14 -5.17 5.95 19.95
C ASP A 14 -5.10 5.61 21.44
N ASP A 15 -6.26 5.46 22.11
CA ASP A 15 -6.34 5.14 23.53
C ASP A 15 -6.30 3.62 23.82
N LEU A 16 -6.28 2.77 22.79
CA LEU A 16 -6.26 1.33 22.99
C LEU A 16 -4.95 0.90 23.68
N PRO A 17 -5.00 0.14 24.80
CA PRO A 17 -3.79 -0.28 25.50
C PRO A 17 -2.89 -1.17 24.64
N GLU A 18 -1.57 -1.00 24.79
CA GLU A 18 -0.57 -1.81 24.09
C GLU A 18 -0.71 -3.32 24.35
N SER A 19 -1.19 -3.72 25.53
CA SER A 19 -1.48 -5.12 25.84
C SER A 19 -2.57 -5.70 24.94
N CYS A 20 -3.60 -4.92 24.62
CA CYS A 20 -4.68 -5.31 23.71
C CYS A 20 -4.17 -5.40 22.27
N ILE A 21 -3.32 -4.46 21.84
CA ILE A 21 -2.70 -4.48 20.50
C ILE A 21 -1.82 -5.71 20.34
N ARG A 22 -0.96 -6.03 21.32
CA ARG A 22 -0.14 -7.24 21.30
C ARG A 22 -0.98 -8.52 21.26
N GLY A 23 -2.07 -8.57 22.04
CA GLY A 23 -2.97 -9.72 22.00
C GLY A 23 -3.64 -9.89 20.63
N LEU A 24 -4.05 -8.79 20.00
CA LEU A 24 -4.60 -8.80 18.65
C LEU A 24 -3.56 -9.26 17.61
N ASP A 25 -2.35 -8.72 17.69
CA ASP A 25 -1.22 -9.08 16.84
C ASP A 25 -0.93 -10.59 16.89
N GLU A 26 -0.83 -11.17 18.09
CA GLU A 26 -0.60 -12.59 18.29
C GLU A 26 -1.72 -13.46 17.68
N LEU A 27 -2.97 -13.02 17.83
CA LEU A 27 -4.13 -13.74 17.28
C LEU A 27 -4.14 -13.75 15.75
N ILE A 28 -3.83 -12.61 15.13
CA ILE A 28 -3.74 -12.49 13.67
C ILE A 28 -2.55 -13.30 13.16
N TYR A 29 -1.38 -13.15 13.79
CA TYR A 29 -0.17 -13.90 13.44
C TYR A 29 -0.38 -15.41 13.47
N ARG A 30 -1.02 -15.94 14.53
CA ARG A 30 -1.35 -17.36 14.64
C ARG A 30 -2.32 -17.84 13.56
N LYS A 31 -3.18 -16.95 13.05
CA LYS A 31 -4.09 -17.27 11.94
C LYS A 31 -3.34 -17.25 10.60
N LYS A 32 -2.49 -16.24 10.36
CA LYS A 32 -1.56 -16.18 9.22
C LYS A 32 -0.73 -17.45 9.13
N TYR A 33 -0.09 -17.86 10.23
CA TYR A 33 0.71 -19.08 10.26
C TYR A 33 -0.08 -20.33 9.91
N ARG A 34 -1.33 -20.46 10.40
CA ARG A 34 -2.20 -21.59 10.05
C ARG A 34 -2.58 -21.65 8.57
N MET A 35 -2.72 -20.49 7.92
CA MET A 35 -3.01 -20.43 6.49
C MET A 35 -1.79 -20.81 5.65
N LEU A 36 -0.59 -20.42 6.07
CA LEU A 36 0.66 -20.77 5.37
C LEU A 36 0.99 -22.28 5.38
N ILE A 37 0.63 -22.99 6.45
CA ILE A 37 0.97 -24.42 6.61
C ILE A 37 -0.10 -25.37 6.04
N ASP A 38 -1.28 -24.87 5.69
CA ASP A 38 -2.36 -25.68 5.12
C ASP A 38 -2.24 -25.68 3.59
N PRO A 39 -1.81 -26.78 2.94
CA PRO A 39 -1.63 -26.82 1.49
C PRO A 39 -2.94 -26.69 0.70
N ALA A 40 -4.10 -26.74 1.35
CA ALA A 40 -5.39 -26.43 0.73
C ALA A 40 -5.69 -24.92 0.69
N VAL A 41 -5.01 -24.12 1.52
CA VAL A 41 -5.13 -22.65 1.57
C VAL A 41 -3.98 -22.06 0.76
N ASN A 42 -4.28 -21.68 -0.46
CA ASN A 42 -3.31 -21.06 -1.37
C ASN A 42 -3.45 -19.52 -1.32
N GLU A 43 -3.54 -18.94 -0.13
CA GLU A 43 -3.71 -17.50 0.09
C GLU A 43 -2.69 -17.03 1.13
N GLU A 44 -1.95 -15.97 0.82
CA GLU A 44 -1.01 -15.33 1.73
C GLU A 44 -1.65 -14.06 2.30
N ILE A 45 -1.58 -13.88 3.62
CA ILE A 45 -2.09 -12.67 4.28
C ILE A 45 -0.91 -11.87 4.83
N ASP A 46 -0.79 -10.63 4.38
CA ASP A 46 0.04 -9.63 5.02
C ASP A 46 -0.83 -8.67 5.81
N TYR A 47 -0.35 -8.25 6.98
CA TYR A 47 -1.12 -7.34 7.81
C TYR A 47 -0.26 -6.31 8.54
N LYS A 48 -0.89 -5.17 8.85
CA LYS A 48 -0.34 -4.12 9.70
C LYS A 48 -1.40 -3.60 10.64
N ILE A 49 -1.06 -3.45 11.92
CA ILE A 49 -1.90 -2.76 12.90
C ILE A 49 -1.41 -1.31 13.00
N LYS A 50 -2.32 -0.35 12.85
CA LYS A 50 -2.02 1.08 12.89
C LYS A 50 -2.94 1.79 13.88
N ARG A 51 -2.37 2.74 14.62
CA ARG A 51 -3.14 3.73 15.38
C ARG A 51 -3.61 4.84 14.46
N VAL A 52 -4.73 5.50 14.80
CA VAL A 52 -5.25 6.64 14.02
C VAL A 52 -4.24 7.79 13.98
N ALA A 53 -3.50 8.04 15.07
CA ALA A 53 -2.45 9.05 15.14
C ALA A 53 -1.35 8.83 14.09
N LEU A 54 -0.94 7.58 13.86
CA LEU A 54 0.04 7.26 12.82
C LEU A 54 -0.52 7.54 11.42
N ILE A 55 -1.81 7.27 11.18
CA ILE A 55 -2.47 7.59 9.91
C ILE A 55 -2.50 9.11 9.69
N ARG A 56 -2.80 9.90 10.73
CA ARG A 56 -2.74 11.36 10.67
C ARG A 56 -1.33 11.88 10.35
N GLU A 57 -0.29 11.25 10.91
CA GLU A 57 1.10 11.57 10.57
C GLU A 57 1.38 11.24 9.10
N GLN A 58 1.03 10.03 8.65
CA GLN A 58 1.24 9.58 7.26
C GLN A 58 0.47 10.44 6.24
N ALA A 59 -0.62 11.07 6.66
CA ALA A 59 -1.39 12.02 5.86
C ALA A 59 -0.63 13.34 5.55
N SER A 60 0.58 13.54 6.08
CA SER A 60 1.50 14.57 5.57
C SER A 60 1.83 14.37 4.09
N PHE A 61 1.87 13.10 3.62
CA PHE A 61 2.07 12.74 2.22
C PHE A 61 3.32 13.38 1.60
N ASP A 62 4.40 13.45 2.38
CA ASP A 62 5.63 14.20 2.09
C ASP A 62 6.85 13.30 1.81
N ASP A 63 6.72 12.00 2.02
CA ASP A 63 7.71 11.00 1.62
C ASP A 63 7.04 9.77 0.98
N PHE A 64 7.82 9.01 0.21
CA PHE A 64 7.31 7.87 -0.54
C PHE A 64 6.65 6.80 0.34
N LYS A 65 7.22 6.49 1.52
CA LYS A 65 6.67 5.48 2.45
C LYS A 65 5.30 5.91 2.96
N ARG A 66 5.13 7.19 3.28
CA ARG A 66 3.86 7.79 3.69
C ARG A 66 2.86 7.83 2.54
N MET A 67 3.30 8.15 1.32
CA MET A 67 2.44 8.11 0.14
C MET A 67 1.89 6.70 -0.11
N VAL A 68 2.74 5.67 -0.07
CA VAL A 68 2.33 4.26 -0.19
C VAL A 68 1.35 3.88 0.92
N ALA A 69 1.65 4.26 2.17
CA ALA A 69 0.77 3.98 3.30
C ALA A 69 -0.63 4.59 3.14
N ILE A 70 -0.72 5.80 2.58
CA ILE A 70 -1.99 6.48 2.28
C ILE A 70 -2.69 5.85 1.08
N LYS A 71 -1.97 5.48 0.02
CA LYS A 71 -2.53 4.75 -1.13
C LYS A 71 -3.24 3.47 -0.69
N ILE A 72 -2.57 2.65 0.14
CA ILE A 72 -3.14 1.41 0.69
C ILE A 72 -4.45 1.68 1.44
N LEU A 73 -4.50 2.75 2.25
CA LEU A 73 -5.72 3.12 2.99
C LEU A 73 -6.81 3.67 2.05
N GLY A 74 -6.43 4.39 1.00
CA GLY A 74 -7.33 4.92 -0.03
C GLY A 74 -8.07 3.79 -0.75
N GLU A 75 -7.32 2.80 -1.23
CA GLU A 75 -7.84 1.65 -1.99
C GLU A 75 -8.49 0.58 -1.12
N GLY A 76 -8.15 0.53 0.18
CA GLY A 76 -8.70 -0.45 1.11
C GLY A 76 -10.22 -0.36 1.25
N LEU A 77 -10.87 -1.46 1.63
CA LEU A 77 -12.32 -1.50 1.92
C LEU A 77 -12.55 -1.93 3.36
N LEU A 78 -13.65 -1.46 3.97
CA LEU A 78 -14.04 -1.92 5.30
C LEU A 78 -14.44 -3.40 5.23
N LEU A 79 -13.60 -4.27 5.80
CA LEU A 79 -13.90 -5.68 5.92
C LEU A 79 -14.76 -5.98 7.15
N TYR A 80 -14.35 -5.45 8.31
CA TYR A 80 -15.03 -5.66 9.59
C TYR A 80 -14.59 -4.63 10.63
N GLY A 81 -15.44 -4.34 11.62
CA GLY A 81 -15.09 -3.55 12.80
C GLY A 81 -15.92 -2.28 12.94
N SER A 82 -15.32 -1.25 13.51
CA SER A 82 -16.01 0.00 13.81
C SER A 82 -16.16 0.89 12.58
N GLU A 83 -17.42 1.15 12.19
CA GLU A 83 -17.74 2.13 11.14
C GLU A 83 -17.28 3.55 11.50
N SER A 84 -17.25 3.91 12.78
CA SER A 84 -16.80 5.24 13.22
C SER A 84 -15.29 5.43 13.03
N LEU A 85 -14.49 4.40 13.30
CA LEU A 85 -13.04 4.43 13.03
C LEU A 85 -12.78 4.47 11.53
N TYR A 86 -13.49 3.67 10.76
CA TYR A 86 -13.40 3.70 9.30
C TYR A 86 -13.76 5.08 8.74
N GLY A 87 -14.87 5.68 9.20
CA GLY A 87 -15.27 7.03 8.84
C GLY A 87 -14.21 8.08 9.21
N THR A 88 -13.56 7.93 10.36
CA THR A 88 -12.45 8.81 10.79
C THR A 88 -11.26 8.72 9.83
N VAL A 89 -10.89 7.51 9.40
CA VAL A 89 -9.82 7.32 8.40
C VAL A 89 -10.22 7.96 7.07
N ARG A 90 -11.46 7.78 6.61
CA ARG A 90 -11.95 8.42 5.37
C ARG A 90 -11.91 9.94 5.46
N ALA A 91 -12.36 10.53 6.57
CA ALA A 91 -12.28 11.97 6.78
C ALA A 91 -10.84 12.49 6.73
N ILE A 92 -9.86 11.78 7.30
CA ILE A 92 -8.43 12.16 7.22
C ILE A 92 -7.96 12.21 5.76
N LEU A 93 -8.40 11.27 4.92
CA LEU A 93 -8.05 11.25 3.49
C LEU A 93 -8.69 12.41 2.72
N GLU A 94 -9.95 12.73 3.04
CA GLU A 94 -10.72 13.80 2.40
C GLU A 94 -10.22 15.21 2.80
N GLU A 95 -9.93 15.45 4.08
CA GLU A 95 -9.52 16.77 4.60
C GLU A 95 -8.28 17.35 3.90
N ARG A 96 -7.44 16.51 3.33
CA ARG A 96 -6.17 16.89 2.68
C ARG A 96 -6.15 16.65 1.17
N ASP A 97 -7.32 16.35 0.60
CA ASP A 97 -7.50 15.99 -0.81
C ASP A 97 -6.50 14.90 -1.25
N LEU A 98 -6.28 13.89 -0.39
CA LEU A 98 -5.31 12.83 -0.68
C LEU A 98 -5.80 11.93 -1.81
N SER A 99 -7.11 11.77 -1.95
CA SER A 99 -7.71 11.08 -3.09
C SER A 99 -7.38 11.79 -4.41
N GLY A 100 -7.58 13.12 -4.49
CA GLY A 100 -7.22 13.87 -5.70
C GLY A 100 -5.73 13.80 -6.03
N LYS A 101 -4.86 13.90 -5.02
CA LYS A 101 -3.41 13.73 -5.22
C LYS A 101 -3.03 12.35 -5.74
N LEU A 102 -3.70 11.29 -5.26
CA LEU A 102 -3.47 9.94 -5.75
C LEU A 102 -3.95 9.78 -7.20
N ASP A 103 -5.11 10.35 -7.54
CA ASP A 103 -5.66 10.34 -8.91
C ASP A 103 -4.74 11.08 -9.90
N ASP A 104 -4.16 12.21 -9.47
CA ASP A 104 -3.18 12.97 -10.26
C ASP A 104 -1.91 12.15 -10.51
N LEU A 105 -1.38 11.49 -9.47
CA LEU A 105 -0.22 10.62 -9.59
C LEU A 105 -0.49 9.42 -10.49
N GLU A 106 -1.67 8.81 -10.39
CA GLU A 106 -2.05 7.71 -11.27
C GLU A 106 -2.17 8.17 -12.72
N SER A 107 -2.76 9.34 -12.96
CA SER A 107 -2.87 9.93 -14.31
C SER A 107 -1.51 10.23 -14.93
N LEU A 108 -0.58 10.76 -14.13
CA LEU A 108 0.82 10.95 -14.53
C LEU A 108 1.51 9.62 -14.85
N ALA A 109 1.33 8.60 -14.01
CA ALA A 109 1.91 7.28 -14.19
C ALA A 109 1.39 6.58 -15.46
N ARG A 110 0.09 6.70 -15.76
CA ARG A 110 -0.52 6.19 -17.00
C ARG A 110 0.06 6.88 -18.23
N SER A 111 0.11 8.22 -18.23
CA SER A 111 0.67 9.00 -19.33
C SER A 111 2.16 8.69 -19.57
N PHE A 112 2.91 8.47 -18.48
CA PHE A 112 4.31 8.07 -18.55
C PHE A 112 4.47 6.67 -19.16
N ARG A 113 3.63 5.71 -18.74
CA ARG A 113 3.61 4.35 -19.29
C ARG A 113 3.29 4.36 -20.78
N ASP A 114 2.22 5.03 -21.20
CA ASP A 114 1.81 5.08 -22.61
C ASP A 114 2.93 5.61 -23.51
N ARG A 115 3.60 6.68 -23.06
CA ARG A 115 4.74 7.26 -23.77
C ARG A 115 5.94 6.30 -23.81
N ALA A 116 6.22 5.60 -22.72
CA ALA A 116 7.30 4.62 -22.67
C ALA A 116 7.03 3.44 -23.62
N GLU A 117 5.81 2.93 -23.64
CA GLU A 117 5.38 1.86 -24.55
C GLU A 117 5.53 2.28 -26.02
N GLU A 118 5.07 3.48 -26.38
CA GLU A 118 5.22 4.02 -27.74
C GLU A 118 6.70 4.13 -28.16
N LEU A 119 7.57 4.60 -27.25
CA LEU A 119 9.01 4.71 -27.51
C LEU A 119 9.68 3.35 -27.74
N ILE A 120 9.29 2.33 -26.96
CA ILE A 120 9.79 0.96 -27.09
C ILE A 120 9.32 0.33 -28.40
N MET A 121 8.04 0.50 -28.77
CA MET A 121 7.49 -0.10 -29.99
C MET A 121 8.08 0.49 -31.27
N ASN A 122 8.47 1.77 -31.26
CA ASN A 122 8.98 2.46 -32.44
C ASN A 122 10.50 2.30 -32.67
N ASP A 123 11.20 1.49 -31.86
CA ASP A 123 12.67 1.25 -31.91
C ASP A 123 13.50 2.55 -31.96
N SER A 124 12.90 3.64 -31.49
CA SER A 124 13.38 5.01 -31.67
C SER A 124 14.32 5.45 -30.55
N VAL A 125 14.61 4.54 -29.61
CA VAL A 125 15.30 4.83 -28.36
C VAL A 125 16.35 3.77 -28.06
N ASP A 126 17.60 4.22 -27.92
CA ASP A 126 18.72 3.38 -27.49
C ASP A 126 18.51 2.84 -26.06
N ARG A 127 18.98 1.62 -25.79
CA ARG A 127 18.87 0.90 -24.50
C ARG A 127 19.35 1.73 -23.32
N GLU A 128 20.37 2.56 -23.50
CA GLU A 128 20.89 3.43 -22.43
C GLU A 128 19.88 4.50 -21.99
N LYS A 129 19.02 4.94 -22.90
CA LYS A 129 17.99 5.94 -22.59
C LYS A 129 16.78 5.28 -21.91
N ILE A 130 16.44 4.04 -22.28
CA ILE A 130 15.44 3.19 -21.60
C ILE A 130 15.84 2.94 -20.15
N LYS A 131 17.12 2.61 -19.89
CA LYS A 131 17.63 2.41 -18.52
C LYS A 131 17.48 3.66 -17.64
N LYS A 132 17.79 4.84 -18.18
CA LYS A 132 17.65 6.13 -17.45
C LYS A 132 16.20 6.51 -17.16
N MET A 133 15.24 5.90 -17.85
CA MET A 133 13.81 6.15 -17.62
C MET A 133 13.24 5.32 -16.48
N HIS A 134 14.03 4.43 -15.84
CA HIS A 134 13.58 3.63 -14.70
C HIS A 134 12.27 2.86 -14.97
N LEU A 135 12.11 2.36 -16.20
CA LEU A 135 10.85 1.75 -16.68
C LEU A 135 10.53 0.40 -16.03
N PHE A 136 11.53 -0.26 -15.47
CA PHE A 136 11.41 -1.62 -14.93
C PHE A 136 11.62 -1.68 -13.42
N TYR A 137 12.20 -0.63 -12.82
CA TYR A 137 12.51 -0.57 -11.40
C TYR A 137 12.32 0.85 -10.91
N SER A 138 11.60 1.02 -9.81
CA SER A 138 11.64 2.28 -9.07
C SER A 138 13.05 2.54 -8.53
N THR A 139 13.40 3.79 -8.25
CA THR A 139 14.74 4.15 -7.70
C THR A 139 15.05 3.39 -6.42
N GLU A 140 14.05 3.06 -5.60
CA GLU A 140 14.21 2.30 -4.35
C GLU A 140 14.37 0.78 -4.58
N GLU A 141 13.69 0.20 -5.57
CA GLU A 141 13.92 -1.22 -5.94
C GLU A 141 15.26 -1.45 -6.63
N TYR A 142 15.80 -0.42 -7.32
CA TYR A 142 17.10 -0.52 -7.97
C TYR A 142 18.25 -0.71 -6.96
N GLU A 143 18.14 -0.14 -5.75
CA GLU A 143 19.13 -0.32 -4.68
C GLU A 143 19.20 -1.77 -4.16
N GLU A 144 18.18 -2.62 -4.42
CA GLU A 144 18.19 -4.03 -4.02
C GLU A 144 18.97 -4.94 -4.99
N PHE A 145 19.36 -4.43 -6.17
CA PHE A 145 20.07 -5.20 -7.21
C PHE A 145 21.57 -4.84 -7.37
N GLU A 146 22.12 -3.95 -6.54
CA GLU A 146 23.58 -3.68 -6.40
C GLU A 146 24.19 -4.42 -5.20
#